data_AF-M8AGI4-F1
#
_entry.id   AF-M8AGI4-F1
#
_cell.length_a   1.000
_cell.length_b   1.000
_cell.length_c   1.000
_cell.angle_alpha   90.00
_cell.angle_beta   90.00
_cell.angle_gamma   90.00
#
_symmetry.space_group_name_H-M   'P 1'
#
loop_
_entity.id
_entity.type
_entity.pdbx_description
1 polymer ?
#
loop_
_entity_poly.entity_id
_entity_poly.type
_entity_poly.pdbx_seq_one_letter_code
_entity_poly.pdbx_strand_id
1 'polypeptide(L)'
;MALKLLAEVSPQELLVALAELQNHVLGYVKSMSLKCAVDLGITDAIHRRGGTATLADIAADTKVHPARVADLRHVLELLSESGIFSATSLAAALLSLLPWLEPTKKKGEEEEQGHGKDFPTHERLQP
;
A
#
# COMPACT_ATOMS: atom_id res chain seq x y z
N MET A 1 -12.22 -13.12 29.00
CA MET A 1 -11.81 -11.76 29.42
C MET A 1 -12.04 -10.73 28.31
N ALA A 2 -11.42 -10.82 27.13
CA ALA A 2 -11.51 -9.81 26.06
C ALA A 2 -12.92 -9.22 25.80
N LEU A 3 -13.97 -10.06 25.74
CA LEU A 3 -15.36 -9.63 25.54
C LEU A 3 -15.94 -8.69 26.63
N LYS A 4 -15.32 -8.57 27.81
CA LYS A 4 -15.69 -7.55 28.82
C LYS A 4 -15.04 -6.21 28.52
N LEU A 5 -13.73 -6.21 28.26
CA LEU A 5 -12.97 -5.00 27.89
C LEU A 5 -13.54 -4.34 26.62
N LEU A 6 -13.97 -5.14 25.64
CA LEU A 6 -14.68 -4.70 24.43
C LEU A 6 -16.05 -4.03 24.67
N ALA A 7 -16.60 -4.12 25.88
CA ALA A 7 -17.84 -3.47 26.30
C ALA A 7 -17.61 -2.31 27.30
N GLU A 8 -16.38 -2.16 27.82
CA GLU A 8 -16.00 -1.13 28.79
C GLU A 8 -15.14 -0.01 28.15
N VAL A 9 -14.39 -0.32 27.08
CA VAL A 9 -13.57 0.63 26.31
C VAL A 9 -14.38 1.21 25.14
N SER A 10 -14.25 2.51 24.85
CA SER A 10 -14.95 3.10 23.70
C SER A 10 -14.38 2.57 22.36
N PRO A 11 -15.21 2.46 21.31
CA PRO A 11 -14.72 2.03 19.99
C PRO A 11 -13.58 2.90 19.44
N GLN A 12 -13.56 4.19 19.81
CA GLN A 12 -12.55 5.16 19.39
C GLN A 12 -11.20 4.91 20.08
N GLU A 13 -11.19 4.73 21.41
CA GLU A 13 -9.98 4.38 22.16
C GLU A 13 -9.40 3.03 21.71
N LEU A 14 -10.27 2.05 21.45
CA LEU A 14 -9.85 0.75 20.92
C LEU A 14 -9.20 0.87 19.54
N LEU A 15 -9.77 1.68 18.63
CA LEU A 15 -9.19 1.91 17.31
C LEU A 15 -7.83 2.63 17.39
N VAL A 16 -7.66 3.59 18.29
CA VAL A 16 -6.37 4.27 18.54
C VAL A 16 -5.34 3.27 19.08
N ALA A 17 -5.67 2.54 20.15
CA ALA A 17 -4.76 1.56 20.75
C ALA A 17 -4.37 0.42 19.78
N LEU A 18 -5.29 -0.02 18.91
CA LEU A 18 -5.01 -0.97 17.84
C LEU A 18 -4.10 -0.36 16.76
N ALA A 19 -4.29 0.91 16.40
CA ALA A 19 -3.42 1.59 15.44
C ALA A 19 -1.99 1.79 16.00
N GLU A 20 -1.85 2.15 17.27
CA GLU A 20 -0.56 2.24 17.97
C GLU A 20 0.14 0.88 18.03
N LEU A 21 -0.57 -0.17 18.47
CA LEU A 21 -0.05 -1.54 18.49
C LEU A 21 0.38 -2.00 17.09
N GLN A 22 -0.46 -1.76 16.08
CA GLN A 22 -0.16 -2.11 14.69
C GLN A 22 1.07 -1.36 14.16
N ASN A 23 1.22 -0.07 14.48
CA ASN A 23 2.41 0.71 14.13
C ASN A 23 3.68 0.16 14.80
N HIS A 24 3.62 -0.23 16.08
CA HIS A 24 4.75 -0.85 16.78
C HIS A 24 5.09 -2.24 16.21
N VAL A 25 4.10 -3.09 15.93
CA VAL A 25 4.30 -4.41 15.31
C VAL A 25 4.89 -4.27 13.91
N LEU A 26 4.34 -3.38 13.06
CA LEU A 26 4.88 -3.13 11.72
C LEU A 26 6.29 -2.54 11.75
N GLY A 27 6.59 -1.67 12.72
CA GLY A 27 7.95 -1.14 12.93
C GLY A 27 8.96 -2.23 13.30
N TYR A 28 8.58 -3.11 14.24
CA TYR A 28 9.40 -4.27 14.61
C TYR A 28 9.59 -5.25 13.43
N VAL A 29 8.51 -5.57 12.71
CA VAL A 29 8.54 -6.45 11.53
C VAL A 29 9.46 -5.87 10.45
N LYS A 30 9.35 -4.58 10.09
CA LYS A 30 10.26 -3.93 9.13
C LYS A 30 11.73 -4.02 9.57
N SER A 31 12.01 -3.78 10.85
CA SER A 31 13.37 -3.88 11.41
C SER A 31 13.92 -5.31 11.33
N MET A 32 13.12 -6.31 11.68
CA MET A 32 13.53 -7.73 11.58
C MET A 32 13.66 -8.21 10.14
N SER A 33 12.79 -7.79 9.23
CA SER A 33 12.93 -8.09 7.79
C SER A 33 14.19 -7.48 7.19
N LEU A 34 14.54 -6.25 7.58
CA LEU A 34 15.80 -5.62 7.17
C LEU A 34 17.00 -6.39 7.72
N LYS A 35 16.97 -6.77 9.01
CA LYS A 35 18.00 -7.62 9.61
C LYS A 35 18.14 -8.95 8.85
N CYS A 36 17.04 -9.63 8.55
CA CYS A 36 17.05 -10.87 7.76
C CYS A 36 17.63 -10.67 6.35
N ALA A 37 17.39 -9.53 5.70
CA ALA A 37 17.99 -9.24 4.40
C ALA A 37 19.52 -9.03 4.46
N VAL A 38 20.03 -8.45 5.55
CA VAL A 38 21.47 -8.36 5.81
C VAL A 38 22.05 -9.74 6.19
N ASP A 39 21.43 -10.45 7.15
CA ASP A 39 21.86 -11.77 7.62
C ASP A 39 21.88 -12.84 6.50
N LEU A 40 21.00 -12.72 5.50
CA LEU A 40 20.96 -13.57 4.30
C LEU A 40 21.93 -13.12 3.19
N GLY A 41 22.52 -11.93 3.28
CA GLY A 41 23.40 -11.36 2.25
C GLY A 41 22.67 -10.84 1.00
N ILE A 42 21.38 -10.48 1.12
CA ILE A 42 20.57 -9.88 0.03
C ILE A 42 21.18 -8.54 -0.40
N THR A 43 21.56 -7.70 0.57
CA THR A 43 22.23 -6.41 0.33
C THR A 43 23.48 -6.59 -0.51
N ASP A 44 24.27 -7.61 -0.22
CA ASP A 44 25.55 -7.88 -0.85
C ASP A 44 25.36 -8.48 -2.24
N ALA A 45 24.32 -9.31 -2.44
CA ALA A 45 23.92 -9.79 -3.75
C ALA A 45 23.53 -8.64 -4.68
N ILE A 46 22.71 -7.69 -4.21
CA ILE A 46 22.33 -6.49 -4.94
C ILE A 46 23.57 -5.61 -5.22
N HIS A 47 24.44 -5.41 -4.22
CA HIS A 47 25.64 -4.57 -4.36
C HIS A 47 26.66 -5.14 -5.36
N ARG A 48 27.00 -6.44 -5.26
CA ARG A 48 27.89 -7.14 -6.22
C ARG A 48 27.43 -7.06 -7.67
N ARG A 49 26.12 -6.88 -7.88
CA ARG A 49 25.47 -6.85 -9.20
C ARG A 49 25.18 -5.42 -9.70
N GLY A 50 25.78 -4.41 -9.07
CA GLY A 50 25.71 -3.01 -9.50
C GLY A 50 24.44 -2.28 -9.05
N GLY A 51 23.80 -2.74 -7.97
CA GLY A 51 22.61 -2.09 -7.40
C GLY A 51 21.27 -2.60 -7.94
N THR A 52 21.27 -3.55 -8.88
CA THR A 52 20.06 -4.27 -9.33
C THR A 52 20.33 -5.77 -9.39
N ALA A 53 19.34 -6.58 -9.02
CA ALA A 53 19.40 -8.05 -9.08
C ALA A 53 17.97 -8.61 -9.19
N THR A 54 17.81 -9.75 -9.87
CA THR A 54 16.50 -10.44 -9.91
C THR A 54 16.30 -11.33 -8.67
N LEU A 55 15.06 -11.75 -8.41
CA LEU A 55 14.78 -12.74 -7.36
C LEU A 55 15.58 -14.04 -7.54
N ALA A 56 15.82 -14.47 -8.79
CA ALA A 56 16.60 -15.66 -9.09
C ALA A 56 18.10 -15.45 -8.79
N ASP A 57 18.64 -14.28 -9.12
CA ASP A 57 20.02 -13.91 -8.77
C ASP A 57 20.24 -13.87 -7.26
N ILE A 58 19.30 -13.26 -6.53
CA ILE A 58 19.35 -13.19 -5.06
C ILE A 58 19.23 -14.61 -4.48
N ALA A 59 18.30 -15.45 -4.95
CA ALA A 59 18.15 -16.83 -4.48
C ALA A 59 19.42 -17.67 -4.71
N ALA A 60 20.10 -17.49 -5.86
CA ALA A 60 21.37 -18.16 -6.16
C ALA A 60 22.52 -17.68 -5.26
N ASP A 61 22.69 -16.36 -5.11
CA ASP A 61 23.75 -15.76 -4.28
C ASP A 61 23.58 -16.08 -2.79
N THR A 62 22.35 -16.03 -2.28
CA THR A 62 21.99 -16.33 -0.88
C THR A 62 21.86 -17.84 -0.60
N LYS A 63 21.93 -18.69 -1.64
CA LYS A 63 21.84 -20.17 -1.57
C LYS A 63 20.59 -20.69 -0.86
N VAL A 64 19.49 -19.93 -0.94
CA VAL A 64 18.23 -20.27 -0.28
C VAL A 64 17.62 -21.53 -0.92
N HIS A 65 17.22 -22.48 -0.08
CA HIS A 65 16.57 -23.72 -0.53
C HIS A 65 15.30 -23.42 -1.35
N PRO A 66 15.02 -24.09 -2.49
CA PRO A 66 13.93 -23.73 -3.41
C PRO A 66 12.56 -23.53 -2.75
N ALA A 67 12.21 -24.34 -1.75
CA ALA A 67 10.94 -24.23 -1.02
C ALA A 67 10.77 -22.89 -0.24
N ARG A 68 11.87 -22.19 0.06
CA ARG A 68 11.89 -20.89 0.78
C ARG A 68 12.04 -19.67 -0.14
N VAL A 69 12.06 -19.87 -1.47
CA VAL A 69 12.11 -18.74 -2.43
C VAL A 69 10.83 -17.89 -2.36
N ALA A 70 9.69 -18.48 -1.95
CA ALA A 70 8.48 -17.72 -1.62
C ALA A 70 8.68 -16.80 -0.40
N ASP A 71 9.31 -17.29 0.68
CA ASP A 71 9.63 -16.50 1.88
C ASP A 71 10.58 -15.34 1.55
N LEU A 72 11.62 -15.64 0.76
CA LEU A 72 12.57 -14.64 0.24
C LEU A 72 11.86 -13.55 -0.57
N ARG A 73 10.88 -13.92 -1.41
CA ARG A 73 10.07 -12.97 -2.16
C ARG A 73 9.22 -12.10 -1.23
N HIS A 74 8.54 -12.68 -0.25
CA HIS A 74 7.74 -11.90 0.72
C HIS A 74 8.60 -10.90 1.52
N VAL A 75 9.83 -11.26 1.89
CA VAL A 75 10.78 -10.33 2.54
C VAL A 75 11.18 -9.18 1.61
N LEU A 76 11.45 -9.45 0.33
CA LEU A 76 11.76 -8.43 -0.67
C LEU A 76 10.56 -7.52 -1.00
N GLU A 77 9.36 -8.09 -1.09
CA GLU A 77 8.09 -7.38 -1.29
C GLU A 77 7.83 -6.42 -0.12
N LEU A 78 7.86 -6.91 1.12
CA LEU A 78 7.70 -6.12 2.35
C LEU A 78 8.75 -5.00 2.51
N LEU A 79 10.01 -5.27 2.16
CA LEU A 79 11.06 -4.25 2.19
C LEU A 79 10.87 -3.19 1.09
N SER A 80 10.27 -3.57 -0.04
CA SER A 80 9.92 -2.63 -1.11
C SER A 80 8.71 -1.76 -0.75
N GLU A 81 7.67 -2.34 -0.13
CA GLU A 81 6.54 -1.59 0.45
C GLU A 81 6.99 -0.64 1.57
N SER A 82 8.08 -0.96 2.28
CA SER A 82 8.69 -0.07 3.26
C SER A 82 9.57 1.04 2.66
N GLY A 83 9.80 1.03 1.34
CA GLY A 83 10.65 2.00 0.64
C GLY A 83 12.15 1.78 0.79
N ILE A 84 12.58 0.64 1.35
CA ILE A 84 14.01 0.29 1.52
C ILE A 84 14.61 -0.27 0.23
N PHE A 85 13.81 -1.04 -0.52
CA PHE A 85 14.16 -1.52 -1.86
C PHE A 85 13.18 -0.97 -2.90
N SER A 86 13.55 -1.00 -4.18
CA SER A 86 12.67 -0.63 -5.30
C SER A 86 12.33 -1.87 -6.13
N ALA A 87 11.06 -2.25 -6.17
CA ALA A 87 10.58 -3.41 -6.90
C ALA A 87 10.05 -3.01 -8.29
N THR A 88 10.87 -3.16 -9.33
CA THR A 88 10.45 -2.94 -10.73
C THR A 88 9.55 -4.08 -11.21
N SER A 89 8.27 -4.01 -10.88
CA SER A 89 7.24 -4.90 -11.44
C SER A 89 7.05 -4.64 -12.93
N LEU A 90 6.94 -5.70 -13.73
CA LEU A 90 6.60 -5.59 -15.15
C LEU A 90 5.26 -4.88 -15.38
N ALA A 91 4.30 -4.99 -14.45
CA ALA A 91 3.05 -4.25 -14.52
C ALA A 91 3.27 -2.72 -14.38
N ALA A 92 4.15 -2.29 -13.47
CA ALA A 92 4.50 -0.88 -13.33
C ALA A 92 5.27 -0.35 -14.54
N ALA A 93 6.15 -1.17 -15.12
CA ALA A 93 6.85 -0.83 -16.37
C ALA A 93 5.90 -0.75 -17.58
N LEU A 94 4.90 -1.64 -17.68
CA LEU A 94 3.90 -1.59 -18.75
C LEU A 94 2.95 -0.39 -18.58
N LEU A 95 2.61 0.01 -17.36
CA LEU A 95 1.83 1.22 -17.09
C LEU A 95 2.59 2.50 -17.47
N SER A 96 3.91 2.57 -17.23
CA SER A 96 4.72 3.70 -17.70
C SER A 96 4.98 3.69 -19.22
N LEU A 97 4.95 2.51 -19.86
CA LEU A 97 5.06 2.35 -21.31
C LEU A 97 3.73 2.55 -22.07
N LEU A 98 2.58 2.55 -21.39
CA LEU A 98 1.27 2.78 -22.01
C LEU A 98 0.47 3.91 -21.32
N PRO A 99 0.90 5.19 -21.42
CA PRO A 99 0.18 6.34 -20.84
C PRO A 99 -1.22 6.61 -21.43
N TRP A 100 -1.66 5.83 -22.41
CA TRP A 100 -2.89 6.01 -23.17
C TRP A 100 -4.07 5.17 -22.65
N LEU A 101 -3.87 4.33 -21.63
CA LEU A 101 -4.91 3.47 -21.05
C LEU A 101 -5.56 4.08 -19.78
N GLU A 102 -5.73 5.41 -19.76
CA GLU A 102 -6.64 6.05 -18.80
C GLU A 102 -8.09 5.78 -19.20
N PRO A 103 -8.96 5.26 -18.31
CA PRO A 103 -10.36 5.00 -18.63
C PRO A 103 -11.11 6.31 -18.82
N THR A 104 -11.43 6.64 -20.08
CA THR A 104 -11.97 7.95 -20.47
C THR A 104 -13.31 8.27 -19.79
N LYS A 105 -13.24 9.06 -18.71
CA LYS A 105 -14.39 9.79 -18.17
C LYS A 105 -14.88 10.79 -19.22
N LYS A 106 -15.74 10.37 -20.15
CA LYS A 106 -16.38 11.26 -21.13
C LYS A 106 -17.19 12.31 -20.36
N LYS A 107 -16.64 13.52 -20.29
CA LYS A 107 -17.24 14.71 -19.68
C LYS A 107 -17.87 15.54 -20.79
N GLY A 108 -19.10 16.00 -20.55
CA GLY A 108 -19.78 16.98 -21.40
C GLY A 108 -20.68 16.35 -22.47
N GLU A 109 -21.97 16.55 -22.28
CA GLU A 109 -22.92 16.99 -23.30
C GLU A 109 -24.14 17.58 -22.55
N GLU A 110 -24.09 18.90 -22.34
CA GLU A 110 -25.25 19.80 -22.18
C GLU A 110 -25.99 19.87 -23.55
N GLU A 111 -27.21 20.38 -23.75
CA GLU A 111 -28.29 20.97 -22.94
C GLU A 111 -29.65 20.59 -23.66
N GLU A 112 -30.87 21.08 -23.48
CA GLU A 112 -31.55 22.18 -22.75
C GLU A 112 -33.07 21.82 -22.64
N GLN A 113 -33.92 22.75 -22.16
CA GLN A 113 -35.38 22.83 -22.33
C GLN A 113 -36.30 21.79 -21.61
N GLY A 114 -37.43 22.19 -20.99
CA GLY A 114 -37.88 23.56 -20.71
C GLY A 114 -39.39 23.77 -20.51
N HIS A 115 -39.84 23.95 -19.27
CA HIS A 115 -41.06 24.70 -18.84
C HIS A 115 -40.92 24.94 -17.33
N GLY A 116 -41.28 26.07 -16.71
CA GLY A 116 -42.55 26.80 -16.82
C GLY A 116 -43.55 26.19 -15.81
N LYS A 117 -44.04 26.89 -14.78
CA LYS A 117 -44.12 28.36 -14.56
C LYS A 117 -44.26 28.74 -13.06
N ASP A 118 -44.37 30.05 -12.82
CA ASP A 118 -45.04 30.74 -11.71
C ASP A 118 -44.30 30.93 -10.36
N PHE A 119 -44.82 31.89 -9.57
CA PHE A 119 -44.13 32.84 -8.67
C PHE A 119 -45.19 33.43 -7.68
N PRO A 120 -44.88 34.13 -6.57
CA PRO A 120 -43.88 33.94 -5.51
C PRO A 120 -44.53 33.98 -4.07
N THR A 121 -43.74 34.30 -3.03
CA THR A 121 -44.13 34.81 -1.68
C THR A 121 -44.90 33.86 -0.74
N HIS A 122 -44.85 33.98 0.60
CA HIS A 122 -44.14 34.84 1.58
C HIS A 122 -43.55 33.85 2.65
N GLU A 123 -42.67 34.10 3.64
CA GLU A 123 -42.46 35.22 4.57
C GLU A 123 -41.13 34.90 5.35
N ARG A 124 -40.08 35.72 5.28
CA ARG A 124 -39.61 36.69 6.31
C ARG A 124 -39.40 36.16 7.75
N LEU A 125 -38.10 36.02 8.10
CA LEU A 125 -37.40 36.42 9.34
C LEU A 125 -37.93 36.07 10.75
N GLN A 126 -36.96 35.73 11.62
CA GLN A 126 -37.09 35.51 13.07
C GLN A 126 -37.40 36.82 13.85
N PRO A 127 -37.66 36.72 15.17
CA PRO A 127 -36.55 36.79 16.13
C PRO A 127 -36.33 35.51 16.96
#